data_AF-A0A4U0H3Z2-F1
#
_entry.id   AF-A0A4U0H3Z2-F1
#
_cell.length_a   1.000
_cell.length_b   1.000
_cell.length_c   1.000
_cell.angle_alpha   90.00
_cell.angle_beta   90.00
_cell.angle_gamma   90.00
#
_symmetry.space_group_name_H-M   'P 1'
#
loop_
_entity.id
_entity.type
_entity.pdbx_description
1 polymer ?
#
loop_
_entity_poly.entity_id
_entity_poly.type
_entity_poly.pdbx_seq_one_letter_code
_entity_poly.pdbx_strand_id
1 'polypeptide(L)'
;MPNLIRPVLPGEVEIAIGVIGNRAQTQILRHLAILGPSAIGRLQAAMEISRPSLNRHLDALSKAGLVQTDPPPGMRQGRDVVYAVQLARLRGLAREYISYVEGN
;
A
#
# COMPACT_ATOMS: atom_id res chain seq x y z
N MET A 1 -7.36 14.88 23.59
CA MET A 1 -7.14 13.80 22.61
C MET A 1 -6.27 12.74 23.27
N PRO A 2 -6.55 11.44 23.14
CA PRO A 2 -5.66 10.42 23.67
C PRO A 2 -4.28 10.58 23.03
N ASN A 3 -3.22 10.41 23.83
CA ASN A 3 -1.86 10.53 23.35
C ASN A 3 -1.52 9.29 22.52
N LEU A 4 -0.99 9.49 21.31
CA LEU A 4 -0.60 8.39 20.45
C LEU A 4 0.76 7.85 20.94
N ILE A 5 0.74 6.71 21.62
CA ILE A 5 1.96 6.03 22.02
C ILE A 5 2.64 5.47 20.76
N ARG A 6 3.91 5.86 20.56
CA ARG A 6 4.74 5.38 19.45
C ARG A 6 6.03 4.77 20.01
N PRO A 7 6.06 3.45 20.27
CA PRO A 7 7.29 2.78 20.64
C PRO A 7 8.29 2.83 19.49
N VAL A 8 9.59 2.74 19.81
CA VAL A 8 10.63 2.60 18.79
C VAL A 8 10.56 1.18 18.22
N LEU A 9 10.31 1.07 16.93
CA LEU A 9 10.19 -0.20 16.20
C LEU A 9 11.22 -0.26 15.07
N PRO A 10 11.66 -1.45 14.64
CA PRO A 10 12.37 -1.59 13.37
C PRO A 10 11.52 -1.03 12.23
N GLY A 11 12.16 -0.33 11.28
CA GLY A 11 11.42 0.40 10.22
C GLY A 11 10.50 -0.48 9.38
N GLU A 12 10.94 -1.69 9.03
CA GLU A 12 10.11 -2.66 8.28
C GLU A 12 8.88 -3.13 9.08
N VAL A 13 9.01 -3.25 10.40
CA VAL A 13 7.89 -3.61 11.29
C VAL A 13 6.89 -2.46 11.40
N GLU A 14 7.36 -1.23 11.52
CA GLU A 14 6.48 -0.04 11.53
C GLU A 14 5.68 0.07 10.23
N ILE A 15 6.33 -0.14 9.08
CA ILE A 15 5.67 -0.18 7.77
C ILE A 15 4.65 -1.31 7.72
N ALA A 16 5.02 -2.52 8.17
CA ALA A 16 4.13 -3.67 8.16
C ALA A 16 2.87 -3.42 9.01
N ILE A 17 3.00 -2.86 10.21
CA ILE A 17 1.86 -2.49 11.08
C ILE A 17 0.96 -1.47 10.39
N GLY A 18 1.56 -0.43 9.81
CA GLY A 18 0.83 0.63 9.10
C GLY A 18 0.02 0.11 7.92
N VAL A 19 0.54 -0.88 7.20
CA VAL A 19 -0.09 -1.45 5.99
C VAL A 19 -1.09 -2.56 6.33
N ILE A 20 -0.65 -3.56 7.11
CA ILE A 20 -1.46 -4.73 7.45
C ILE A 20 -2.64 -4.31 8.33
N GLY A 21 -2.45 -3.34 9.23
CA GLY A 21 -3.52 -2.79 10.07
C GLY A 21 -4.50 -1.87 9.34
N ASN A 22 -4.21 -1.45 8.10
CA ASN A 22 -5.02 -0.47 7.38
C ASN A 22 -5.98 -1.13 6.39
N ARG A 23 -7.25 -1.24 6.80
CA ARG A 23 -8.34 -1.86 6.03
C ARG A 23 -8.45 -1.37 4.58
N ALA A 24 -8.30 -0.07 4.34
CA ALA A 24 -8.40 0.50 3.00
C ALA A 24 -7.20 0.10 2.14
N GLN A 25 -5.99 0.16 2.68
CA GLN A 25 -4.78 -0.29 1.98
C GLN A 25 -4.82 -1.79 1.68
N THR A 26 -5.24 -2.62 2.64
CA THR A 26 -5.42 -4.07 2.42
C THR A 26 -6.44 -4.34 1.30
N GLN A 27 -7.58 -3.64 1.29
CA GLN A 27 -8.57 -3.75 0.22
C GLN A 27 -8.01 -3.35 -1.14
N ILE A 28 -7.23 -2.26 -1.23
CA ILE A 28 -6.60 -1.81 -2.48
C ILE A 28 -5.62 -2.86 -3.00
N LEU A 29 -4.73 -3.38 -2.13
CA LEU A 29 -3.77 -4.42 -2.49
C LEU A 29 -4.47 -5.69 -2.99
N ARG A 30 -5.55 -6.11 -2.32
CA ARG A 30 -6.38 -7.25 -2.75
C ARG A 30 -6.98 -7.02 -4.13
N HIS A 31 -7.57 -5.86 -4.39
CA HIS A 31 -8.15 -5.54 -5.70
C HIS A 31 -7.09 -5.53 -6.81
N LEU A 32 -5.93 -4.94 -6.55
CA LEU A 32 -4.80 -4.97 -7.50
C LEU A 32 -4.29 -6.39 -7.76
N ALA A 33 -4.27 -7.25 -6.75
CA ALA A 33 -3.87 -8.65 -6.91
C ALA A 33 -4.88 -9.45 -7.75
N ILE A 34 -6.18 -9.16 -7.63
CA ILE A 34 -7.26 -9.86 -8.37
C ILE A 34 -7.41 -9.33 -9.79
N LEU A 35 -7.46 -8.01 -9.96
CA LEU A 35 -7.71 -7.35 -11.25
C LEU A 35 -6.47 -7.27 -12.13
N GLY A 36 -5.28 -7.46 -11.52
CA GLY A 36 -4.00 -7.15 -12.14
C GLY A 36 -3.74 -5.64 -12.20
N PRO A 37 -2.67 -5.22 -12.91
CA PRO A 37 -2.32 -3.82 -13.08
C PRO A 37 -3.51 -2.99 -13.54
N SER A 38 -3.86 -1.96 -12.77
CA SER A 38 -5.10 -1.21 -12.98
C SER A 38 -4.88 0.29 -12.87
N ALA A 39 -5.51 1.03 -13.79
CA ALA A 39 -5.63 2.47 -13.67
C ALA A 39 -6.59 2.85 -12.53
N ILE A 40 -6.43 4.06 -12.03
CA ILE A 40 -7.19 4.56 -10.89
C ILE A 40 -8.71 4.63 -11.13
N GLY A 41 -9.15 4.88 -12.37
CA GLY A 41 -10.58 4.88 -12.71
C GLY A 41 -11.22 3.49 -12.51
N ARG A 42 -10.51 2.43 -12.89
CA ARG A 42 -10.95 1.05 -12.70
C ARG A 42 -10.99 0.67 -11.21
N LEU A 43 -9.97 1.08 -10.45
CA LEU A 43 -9.94 0.87 -8.99
C LEU A 43 -11.10 1.59 -8.29
N GLN A 44 -11.39 2.83 -8.70
CA GLN A 44 -12.48 3.63 -8.14
C GLN A 44 -13.85 3.02 -8.47
N ALA A 45 -14.03 2.46 -9.67
CA ALA A 45 -15.28 1.78 -10.03
C ALA A 45 -15.49 0.46 -9.26
N ALA A 46 -14.41 -0.21 -8.85
CA ALA A 46 -14.47 -1.46 -8.12
C ALA A 46 -14.60 -1.29 -6.59
N MET A 47 -14.43 -0.07 -6.07
CA MET A 47 -14.30 0.17 -4.64
C MET A 47 -15.19 1.33 -4.17
N GLU A 48 -15.86 1.17 -3.03
CA GLU A 48 -16.62 2.25 -2.37
C GLU A 48 -15.70 3.22 -1.61
N ILE A 49 -14.79 3.88 -2.34
CA ILE A 49 -13.84 4.84 -1.78
C ILE A 49 -13.77 6.10 -2.65
N SER A 50 -13.70 7.27 -2.00
CA SER A 50 -13.55 8.54 -2.72
C SER A 50 -12.21 8.62 -3.45
N ARG A 51 -12.18 9.30 -4.60
CA ARG A 51 -10.95 9.50 -5.38
C ARG A 51 -9.80 10.15 -4.57
N PRO A 52 -10.03 11.18 -3.72
CA PRO A 52 -8.97 11.74 -2.88
C PRO A 52 -8.40 10.73 -1.87
N SER A 53 -9.26 9.92 -1.24
CA SER A 53 -8.82 8.89 -0.29
C SER A 53 -8.05 7.78 -1.01
N LEU A 54 -8.53 7.32 -2.16
CA LEU A 54 -7.83 6.32 -2.98
C LEU A 54 -6.44 6.81 -3.39
N ASN A 55 -6.33 8.04 -3.88
CA ASN A 55 -5.04 8.67 -4.20
C ASN A 55 -4.08 8.67 -3.01
N ARG A 56 -4.56 9.07 -1.82
CA ARG A 56 -3.74 9.11 -0.61
C ARG A 56 -3.23 7.72 -0.22
N HIS A 57 -4.08 6.70 -0.28
CA HIS A 57 -3.67 5.34 0.04
C HIS A 57 -2.70 4.76 -1.00
N LEU A 58 -2.92 5.00 -2.30
CA LEU A 58 -2.01 4.58 -3.36
C LEU A 58 -0.65 5.26 -3.26
N ASP A 59 -0.60 6.54 -2.91
CA ASP A 59 0.65 7.26 -2.64
C ASP A 59 1.40 6.65 -1.45
N ALA A 60 0.71 6.41 -0.34
CA ALA A 60 1.30 5.76 0.83
C ALA A 60 1.82 4.34 0.52
N LEU A 61 1.06 3.55 -0.23
CA LEU A 61 1.46 2.21 -0.67
C LEU A 61 2.65 2.26 -1.63
N SER A 62 2.71 3.25 -2.53
CA SER A 62 3.84 3.45 -3.43
C SER A 62 5.11 3.84 -2.68
N LYS A 63 5.01 4.74 -1.70
CA LYS A 63 6.12 5.12 -0.80
C LYS A 63 6.64 3.93 0.02
N ALA A 64 5.76 3.02 0.42
CA ALA A 64 6.12 1.77 1.09
C ALA A 64 6.71 0.69 0.15
N GLY A 65 6.78 0.96 -1.16
CA GLY A 65 7.25 0.01 -2.18
C GLY A 65 6.28 -1.14 -2.45
N LEU A 66 5.04 -1.05 -1.96
CA LEU A 66 4.02 -2.09 -2.10
C LEU A 66 3.23 -2.00 -3.40
N VAL A 67 3.27 -0.84 -4.05
CA VAL A 67 2.66 -0.60 -5.35
C VAL A 67 3.67 0.11 -6.25
N GLN A 68 3.85 -0.44 -7.45
CA GLN A 68 4.59 0.22 -8.53
C GLN A 68 3.62 0.96 -9.44
N THR A 69 4.08 2.08 -10.02
CA THR A 69 3.30 2.83 -10.99
C THR A 69 3.99 2.87 -12.35
N ASP A 70 3.20 2.77 -13.41
CA ASP A 70 3.62 2.99 -14.79
C ASP A 70 2.72 4.07 -15.45
N PRO A 71 3.26 5.22 -15.88
CA PRO A 71 4.65 5.63 -15.77
C PRO A 71 5.09 5.91 -14.33
N PRO A 72 6.41 5.83 -14.03
CA PRO A 72 6.92 6.10 -12.69
C PRO A 72 6.66 7.55 -12.28
N PRO A 73 6.72 7.85 -10.96
CA PRO A 73 6.63 9.22 -10.47
C PRO A 73 7.64 10.13 -11.19
N GLY A 74 7.22 11.35 -11.57
CA GLY A 74 8.05 12.29 -12.33
C GLY A 74 8.00 12.14 -13.85
N MET A 75 7.51 11.01 -14.39
CA MET A 75 7.35 10.79 -15.84
C MET A 75 5.88 10.78 -16.30
N ARG A 76 4.97 11.27 -15.45
CA ARG A 76 3.52 11.30 -15.70
C ARG A 76 3.15 12.49 -16.60
N GLN A 77 3.52 12.44 -17.87
CA GLN A 77 3.23 13.49 -18.86
C GLN A 77 1.78 13.37 -19.38
N GLY A 78 0.79 13.58 -18.50
CA GLY A 78 -0.64 13.49 -18.85
C GLY A 78 -1.15 12.09 -19.19
N ARG A 79 -0.31 11.06 -19.00
CA ARG A 79 -0.67 9.65 -19.18
C ARG A 79 -1.37 9.11 -17.95
N ASP A 80 -2.34 8.23 -18.18
CA ASP A 80 -2.97 7.47 -17.10
C ASP A 80 -1.94 6.61 -16.39
N VAL A 81 -2.00 6.62 -15.06
CA VAL A 81 -1.11 5.86 -14.20
C VAL A 81 -1.73 4.50 -13.93
N VAL A 82 -1.01 3.45 -14.29
CA VAL A 82 -1.33 2.06 -13.97
C VAL A 82 -0.61 1.68 -12.68
N TYR A 83 -1.34 1.09 -11.74
CA TYR A 83 -0.83 0.64 -10.45
C TYR A 83 -0.74 -0.88 -10.46
N ALA A 84 0.37 -1.44 -9.97
CA ALA A 84 0.59 -2.88 -9.83
C ALA A 84 1.09 -3.22 -8.43
N VAL A 85 0.56 -4.27 -7.82
CA VAL A 85 0.99 -4.74 -6.50
C VAL A 85 2.36 -5.42 -6.56
N GLN A 86 3.22 -5.11 -5.59
CA GLN A 86 4.52 -5.74 -5.41
C GLN A 86 4.42 -6.87 -4.38
N LEU A 87 3.93 -8.05 -4.81
CA LEU A 87 3.68 -9.19 -3.91
C LEU A 87 4.94 -9.69 -3.20
N ALA A 88 6.11 -9.61 -3.83
CA ALA A 88 7.38 -9.98 -3.21
C ALA A 88 7.69 -9.08 -2.00
N ARG A 89 7.51 -7.76 -2.14
CA ARG A 89 7.68 -6.80 -1.03
C ARG A 89 6.68 -7.04 0.08
N LEU A 90 5.41 -7.31 -0.26
CA LEU A 90 4.37 -7.61 0.72
C LEU A 90 4.68 -8.88 1.53
N ARG A 91 5.17 -9.94 0.87
CA ARG A 91 5.62 -11.17 1.56
C ARG A 91 6.83 -10.93 2.46
N GLY A 92 7.75 -10.08 2.04
CA GLY A 92 8.88 -9.64 2.87
C GLY A 92 8.40 -8.96 4.14
N LEU A 93 7.55 -7.94 4.01
CA LEU A 93 6.97 -7.21 5.16
C LEU A 93 6.21 -8.12 6.13
N ALA A 94 5.42 -9.07 5.61
CA ALA A 94 4.71 -10.02 6.45
C ALA A 94 5.68 -10.93 7.24
N ARG A 95 6.80 -11.32 6.63
CA ARG A 95 7.83 -12.11 7.30
C ARG A 95 8.53 -11.33 8.41
N GLU A 96 8.93 -10.09 8.13
CA GLU A 96 9.56 -9.22 9.14
C GLU A 96 8.62 -8.97 10.33
N TYR A 97 7.33 -8.75 10.06
CA TYR A 97 6.32 -8.62 11.11
C TYR A 97 6.20 -9.89 11.97
N ILE A 98 6.12 -11.06 11.34
CA ILE A 98 6.02 -12.34 12.06
C ILE A 98 7.29 -12.58 12.89
N SER A 99 8.48 -12.38 12.31
CA SER A 99 9.77 -12.53 13.02
C SER A 99 9.81 -11.66 14.28
N TYR A 100 9.42 -10.39 14.15
CA TYR A 100 9.38 -9.46 15.27
C TYR A 100 8.42 -9.92 16.38
N VAL A 101 7.24 -10.43 16.01
CA VAL A 101 6.26 -10.96 16.99
C VAL A 101 6.77 -12.24 17.67
N GLU A 102 7.51 -13.07 16.95
CA GLU A 102 8.16 -14.28 17.48
C GLU A 102 9.39 -13.98 18.35
N GLY A 103 9.92 -12.75 18.31
CA GLY A 103 11.12 -12.34 19.04
C GLY A 103 12.44 -12.75 18.38
N ASN A 104 12.41 -12.99 17.07
CA ASN A 104 13.56 -13.37 16.24
C ASN A 104 14.17 -12.16 15.51
#